data_AF-A0A940KKG9-F1
#
_entry.id   AF-A0A940KKG9-F1
#
_cell.length_a   1.000
_cell.length_b   1.000
_cell.length_c   1.000
_cell.angle_alpha   90.00
_cell.angle_beta   90.00
_cell.angle_gamma   90.00
#
_symmetry.space_group_name_H-M   'P 1'
#
loop_
_entity.id
_entity.type
_entity.pdbx_description
1 polymer ?
#
loop_
_entity_poly.entity_id
_entity_poly.type
_entity_poly.pdbx_seq_one_letter_code
_entity_poly.pdbx_strand_id
1 'polypeptide(L)'
;MQKNVIYLLSFCLLFSCREHNSPTVVMKDDHENSKKFDSVISHYHEEIGKKYHIAEYGFDVECIYSKEDLTKLVQEMLALGKFKPQSIKDSHDIPQQQYLTIITLQGKSYEFRTSTKGDYVDLETVFPTLEAITKDLTPGFEYNFSNLDGGQIAFLIYARSSDLVNAVNEGYPCSLNSGKWDWKDQWQWGLYSNIELKEIPDLAGLRINYHKTLQELYNKGYKVPNLTLPRIYIDDLFKKSTIDIIIDGNPSTTSSNDITGKQIRCFWDGWGVALAYTLIKYYDGQPSLYNKKEKNTINISQAGYLKKAEAAFGNRQ
;
A
#
# COMPACT_ATOMS: atom_id res chain seq x y z
N MET A 1 -69.67 -24.35 18.98
CA MET A 1 -68.49 -24.25 19.86
C MET A 1 -67.26 -24.10 18.99
N GLN A 2 -66.49 -23.03 19.24
CA GLN A 2 -65.06 -22.78 18.95
C GLN A 2 -64.48 -23.19 17.58
N LYS A 3 -64.07 -22.23 16.71
CA LYS A 3 -62.76 -21.50 16.68
C LYS A 3 -61.57 -22.49 16.61
N ASN A 4 -60.62 -22.47 15.68
CA ASN A 4 -59.99 -21.38 14.94
C ASN A 4 -59.24 -21.89 13.68
N VAL A 5 -59.03 -20.95 12.76
CA VAL A 5 -58.06 -20.91 11.66
C VAL A 5 -56.61 -20.89 12.18
N ILE A 6 -55.63 -21.38 11.39
CA ILE A 6 -54.26 -20.85 11.11
C ILE A 6 -53.50 -21.95 10.33
N TYR A 7 -53.32 -21.82 9.01
CA TYR A 7 -52.20 -21.19 8.28
C TYR A 7 -50.80 -21.80 8.50
N LEU A 8 -50.22 -22.19 7.36
CA LEU A 8 -48.84 -22.60 7.11
C LEU A 8 -47.79 -21.70 7.79
N LEU A 9 -46.69 -22.33 8.22
CA LEU A 9 -45.34 -21.93 7.81
C LEU A 9 -44.33 -23.02 8.18
N SER A 10 -43.83 -23.71 7.15
CA SER A 10 -42.62 -24.53 7.23
C SER A 10 -41.43 -23.62 7.47
N PHE A 11 -40.86 -23.67 8.68
CA PHE A 11 -39.55 -23.10 8.98
C PHE A 11 -38.50 -24.21 8.92
N CYS A 12 -37.80 -24.27 7.78
CA CYS A 12 -36.58 -25.04 7.66
C CYS A 12 -35.48 -24.39 8.49
N LEU A 13 -34.98 -25.16 9.47
CA LEU A 13 -33.58 -25.55 9.61
C LEU A 13 -32.49 -24.45 9.69
N LEU A 14 -31.78 -24.46 10.84
CA LEU A 14 -30.32 -24.35 10.99
C LEU A 14 -29.74 -22.92 10.85
N PHE A 15 -28.88 -22.36 11.71
CA PHE A 15 -28.00 -22.85 12.77
C PHE A 15 -27.90 -21.80 13.90
N SER A 16 -27.83 -22.32 15.10
CA SER A 16 -27.36 -21.71 16.34
C SER A 16 -26.06 -20.92 16.22
N CYS A 17 -26.05 -19.68 16.71
CA CYS A 17 -24.87 -19.02 17.26
C CYS A 17 -24.38 -19.83 18.48
N ARG A 18 -23.44 -20.75 18.25
CA ARG A 18 -22.49 -21.18 19.28
C ARG A 18 -21.25 -20.32 19.09
N GLU A 19 -20.92 -19.52 20.10
CA GLU A 19 -19.56 -19.03 20.33
C GLU A 19 -18.63 -20.24 20.24
N HIS A 20 -17.93 -20.36 19.12
CA HIS A 20 -16.73 -21.18 19.06
C HIS A 20 -15.66 -20.41 19.82
N ASN A 21 -15.53 -20.71 21.12
CA ASN A 21 -14.23 -20.66 21.78
C ASN A 21 -13.32 -21.70 21.11
N SER A 22 -12.94 -21.42 19.87
CA SER A 22 -11.67 -21.90 19.36
C SER A 22 -10.63 -21.33 20.32
N PRO A 23 -9.63 -22.10 20.78
CA PRO A 23 -8.47 -21.46 21.37
C PRO A 23 -7.98 -20.51 20.29
N THR A 24 -8.14 -19.20 20.51
CA THR A 24 -7.30 -18.22 19.87
C THR A 24 -5.92 -18.73 20.18
N VAL A 25 -5.26 -19.31 19.17
CA VAL A 25 -3.82 -19.36 19.17
C VAL A 25 -3.46 -17.90 19.19
N VAL A 26 -3.35 -17.34 20.40
CA VAL A 26 -2.65 -16.10 20.64
C VAL A 26 -1.24 -16.47 20.22
N MET A 27 -0.94 -16.27 18.94
CA MET A 27 0.43 -16.09 18.51
C MET A 27 0.92 -14.99 19.44
N LYS A 28 1.77 -15.37 20.39
CA LYS A 28 2.53 -14.40 21.16
C LYS A 28 3.47 -13.76 20.15
N ASP A 29 2.94 -12.80 19.40
CA ASP A 29 3.70 -11.89 18.57
C ASP A 29 4.44 -10.97 19.52
N ASP A 30 5.58 -11.48 19.99
CA ASP A 30 6.59 -10.74 20.73
C ASP A 30 7.43 -9.88 19.76
N HIS A 31 6.76 -9.22 18.82
CA HIS A 31 7.39 -8.32 17.84
C HIS A 31 7.32 -6.89 18.36
N GLU A 32 8.17 -6.57 19.33
CA GLU A 32 8.31 -5.21 19.87
C GLU A 32 8.54 -4.18 18.75
N ASN A 33 9.26 -4.55 17.69
CA ASN A 33 9.51 -3.68 16.54
C ASN A 33 8.26 -3.44 15.68
N SER A 34 7.35 -4.42 15.56
CA SER A 34 6.05 -4.22 14.89
C SER A 34 5.19 -3.18 15.63
N LYS A 35 5.06 -3.32 16.96
CA LYS A 35 4.35 -2.34 17.79
C LYS A 35 4.98 -0.95 17.74
N LYS A 36 6.31 -0.90 17.69
CA LYS A 36 7.05 0.36 17.53
C LYS A 36 6.80 0.99 16.16
N PHE A 37 6.78 0.20 15.10
CA PHE A 37 6.42 0.65 13.76
C PHE A 37 5.01 1.23 13.74
N ASP A 38 4.01 0.48 14.21
CA ASP A 38 2.62 0.93 14.28
C ASP A 38 2.51 2.26 15.04
N SER A 39 3.16 2.34 16.21
CA SER A 39 3.19 3.57 17.01
C SER A 39 3.81 4.74 16.26
N VAL A 40 4.88 4.51 15.50
CA VAL A 40 5.55 5.57 14.72
C VAL A 40 4.69 6.01 13.56
N ILE A 41 4.10 5.10 12.80
CA ILE A 41 3.31 5.46 11.63
C ILE A 41 1.97 6.09 12.04
N SER A 42 1.30 5.60 13.09
CA SER A 42 0.12 6.27 13.65
C SER A 42 0.44 7.68 14.16
N HIS A 43 1.58 7.85 14.83
CA HIS A 43 2.04 9.17 15.26
C HIS A 43 2.27 10.11 14.06
N TYR A 44 2.95 9.66 13.01
CA TYR A 44 3.12 10.46 11.80
C TYR A 44 1.79 10.77 11.11
N HIS A 45 0.90 9.79 11.01
CA HIS A 45 -0.43 9.98 10.45
C HIS A 45 -1.18 11.10 11.17
N GLU A 46 -1.25 11.05 12.50
CA GLU A 46 -1.96 12.05 13.29
C GLU A 46 -1.28 13.42 13.31
N GLU A 47 0.02 13.48 13.62
CA GLU A 47 0.71 14.76 13.80
C GLU A 47 0.91 15.48 12.48
N ILE A 48 1.38 14.78 11.44
CA ILE A 48 1.61 15.37 10.13
C ILE A 48 0.25 15.66 9.46
N GLY A 49 -0.73 14.76 9.60
CA GLY A 49 -2.09 14.99 9.10
C GLY A 49 -2.70 16.28 9.65
N LYS A 50 -2.60 16.51 10.97
CA LYS A 50 -3.04 17.75 11.63
C LYS A 50 -2.25 18.97 11.14
N LYS A 51 -0.91 18.87 11.06
CA LYS A 51 -0.02 19.95 10.60
C LYS A 51 -0.39 20.45 9.20
N TYR A 52 -0.74 19.55 8.29
CA TYR A 52 -1.06 19.85 6.90
C TYR A 52 -2.56 19.91 6.59
N HIS A 53 -3.41 19.88 7.63
CA HIS A 53 -4.88 19.94 7.49
C HIS A 53 -5.44 18.88 6.53
N ILE A 54 -4.88 17.68 6.56
CA ILE A 54 -5.36 16.55 5.75
C ILE A 54 -6.72 16.13 6.27
N ALA A 55 -7.73 16.12 5.39
CA ALA A 55 -9.03 15.56 5.71
C ALA A 55 -9.05 14.10 5.29
N GLU A 56 -9.54 13.24 6.17
CA GLU A 56 -9.60 11.80 5.94
C GLU A 56 -10.97 11.21 6.25
N TYR A 57 -11.30 10.15 5.53
CA TYR A 57 -12.45 9.29 5.74
C TYR A 57 -11.97 7.84 5.82
N GLY A 58 -11.93 7.30 7.02
CA GLY A 58 -11.61 5.88 7.25
C GLY A 58 -12.81 4.99 6.99
N PHE A 59 -12.61 3.89 6.27
CA PHE A 59 -13.63 2.87 6.08
C PHE A 59 -13.02 1.48 6.10
N ASP A 60 -13.85 0.53 6.53
CA ASP A 60 -13.50 -0.88 6.61
C ASP A 60 -13.54 -1.51 5.21
N VAL A 61 -12.40 -2.04 4.77
CA VAL A 61 -12.23 -2.76 3.49
C VAL A 61 -12.63 -4.23 3.57
N GLU A 62 -12.91 -4.77 4.75
CA GLU A 62 -13.50 -6.12 4.92
C GLU A 62 -15.02 -6.07 5.08
N CYS A 63 -15.55 -5.04 5.75
CA CYS A 63 -16.98 -4.71 5.75
C CYS A 63 -17.35 -3.91 4.50
N ILE A 64 -17.09 -4.51 3.34
CA ILE A 64 -17.13 -3.82 2.05
C ILE A 64 -18.55 -3.29 1.78
N TYR A 65 -18.64 -2.03 1.36
CA TYR A 65 -19.87 -1.44 0.83
C TYR A 65 -20.40 -2.36 -0.26
N SER A 66 -21.61 -2.90 -0.04
CA SER A 66 -22.25 -3.73 -1.05
C SER A 66 -22.43 -2.88 -2.30
N LYS A 67 -22.41 -3.50 -3.47
CA LYS A 67 -22.62 -2.79 -4.75
C LYS A 67 -23.87 -1.90 -4.76
N GLU A 68 -24.91 -2.25 -4.00
CA GLU A 68 -26.12 -1.47 -3.78
C GLU A 68 -25.87 -0.15 -3.01
N ASP A 69 -24.79 -0.06 -2.23
CA ASP A 69 -24.42 1.09 -1.40
C ASP A 69 -23.62 2.15 -2.16
N LEU A 70 -23.47 2.03 -3.50
CA LEU A 70 -22.70 2.96 -4.34
C LEU A 70 -23.02 4.43 -4.02
N THR A 71 -24.29 4.79 -3.98
CA THR A 71 -24.71 6.18 -3.71
C THR A 71 -24.25 6.65 -2.35
N LYS A 72 -24.47 5.84 -1.31
CA LYS A 72 -24.10 6.17 0.06
C LYS A 72 -22.60 6.40 0.16
N LEU A 73 -21.80 5.48 -0.39
CA LEU A 73 -20.35 5.59 -0.39
C LEU A 73 -19.88 6.87 -1.08
N VAL A 74 -20.37 7.13 -2.29
CA VAL A 74 -19.97 8.33 -3.05
C VAL A 74 -20.38 9.62 -2.31
N GLN A 75 -21.54 9.65 -1.65
CA GLN A 75 -21.94 10.79 -0.83
C GLN A 75 -20.98 11.03 0.33
N GLU A 76 -20.57 9.99 1.04
CA GLU A 76 -19.61 10.06 2.15
C GLU A 76 -18.24 10.58 1.65
N MET A 77 -17.76 10.06 0.52
CA MET A 77 -16.50 10.49 -0.11
C MET A 77 -16.54 11.96 -0.61
N LEU A 78 -17.66 12.40 -1.19
CA LEU A 78 -17.84 13.80 -1.62
C LEU A 78 -17.98 14.76 -0.43
N ALA A 79 -18.60 14.31 0.65
CA ALA A 79 -18.73 15.10 1.88
C ALA A 79 -17.36 15.43 2.48
N LEU A 80 -16.36 14.55 2.32
CA LEU A 80 -14.98 14.81 2.73
C LEU A 80 -14.42 16.09 2.08
N GLY A 81 -14.65 16.25 0.78
CA GLY A 81 -14.30 17.46 0.03
C GLY A 81 -15.27 18.63 0.22
N LYS A 82 -16.26 18.49 1.10
CA LYS A 82 -17.36 19.46 1.33
C LYS A 82 -18.16 19.79 0.07
N PHE A 83 -18.15 18.91 -0.92
CA PHE A 83 -18.99 19.05 -2.10
C PHE A 83 -20.45 18.84 -1.70
N LYS A 84 -21.33 19.76 -2.11
CA LYS A 84 -22.76 19.70 -1.81
C LYS A 84 -23.54 19.41 -3.10
N PRO A 85 -24.00 18.16 -3.30
CA PRO A 85 -24.84 17.80 -4.44
C PRO A 85 -26.08 18.69 -4.56
N GLN A 86 -26.34 19.18 -5.76
CA GLN A 86 -27.61 19.84 -6.10
C GLN A 86 -28.71 18.82 -6.39
N SER A 87 -28.34 17.69 -6.98
CA SER A 87 -29.23 16.56 -7.18
C SER A 87 -28.45 15.26 -7.20
N ILE A 88 -29.12 14.18 -6.82
CA ILE A 88 -28.60 12.80 -6.80
C ILE A 88 -29.68 11.93 -7.42
N LYS A 89 -29.28 11.08 -8.37
CA LYS A 89 -30.16 10.13 -9.04
C LYS A 89 -29.53 8.76 -9.06
N ASP A 90 -30.28 7.80 -8.57
CA ASP A 90 -29.85 6.42 -8.44
C ASP A 90 -30.62 5.57 -9.43
N SER A 91 -29.92 4.67 -10.10
CA SER A 91 -30.53 3.78 -11.07
C SER A 91 -29.71 2.51 -11.25
N HIS A 92 -30.31 1.56 -11.96
CA HIS A 92 -29.67 0.32 -12.36
C HIS A 92 -29.69 0.25 -13.89
N ASP A 93 -28.50 0.23 -14.50
CA ASP A 93 -28.32 -0.01 -15.92
C ASP A 93 -28.40 -1.53 -16.18
N ILE A 94 -29.64 -2.03 -16.30
CA ILE A 94 -29.93 -3.45 -16.47
C ILE A 94 -29.20 -4.05 -17.69
N PRO A 95 -29.17 -3.41 -18.88
CA PRO A 95 -28.42 -3.91 -20.02
C PRO A 95 -26.92 -4.06 -19.76
N GLN A 96 -26.29 -3.12 -19.05
CA GLN A 96 -24.86 -3.18 -18.76
C GLN A 96 -24.52 -3.93 -17.46
N GLN A 97 -25.52 -4.36 -16.70
CA GLN A 97 -25.34 -5.03 -15.40
C GLN A 97 -24.53 -4.14 -14.44
N GLN A 98 -24.96 -2.89 -14.26
CA GLN A 98 -24.26 -1.90 -13.42
C GLN A 98 -25.22 -1.11 -12.53
N TYR A 99 -24.79 -0.83 -11.30
CA TYR A 99 -25.39 0.21 -10.48
C TYR A 99 -24.84 1.57 -10.92
N LEU A 100 -25.70 2.58 -10.93
CA LEU A 100 -25.41 3.91 -11.45
C LEU A 100 -25.88 4.99 -10.47
N THR A 101 -24.97 5.86 -10.07
CA THR A 101 -25.27 7.07 -9.29
C THR A 101 -24.84 8.29 -10.10
N ILE A 102 -25.79 9.17 -10.42
CA ILE A 102 -25.53 10.45 -11.09
C ILE A 102 -25.67 11.58 -10.08
N ILE A 103 -24.59 12.35 -9.91
CA ILE A 103 -24.53 13.49 -8.99
C ILE A 103 -24.34 14.77 -9.78
N THR A 104 -25.17 15.78 -9.50
CA THR A 104 -24.99 17.12 -10.07
C THR A 104 -24.31 18.05 -9.07
N LEU A 105 -23.18 18.63 -9.46
CA LEU A 105 -22.44 19.64 -8.70
C LEU A 105 -22.22 20.86 -9.60
N GLN A 106 -22.63 22.04 -9.10
CA GLN A 106 -22.48 23.32 -9.81
C GLN A 106 -22.96 23.29 -11.28
N GLY A 107 -24.09 22.62 -11.54
CA GLY A 107 -24.69 22.51 -12.88
C GLY A 107 -24.04 21.48 -13.80
N LYS A 108 -23.01 20.75 -13.35
CA LYS A 108 -22.38 19.65 -14.08
C LYS A 108 -22.75 18.30 -13.47
N SER A 109 -23.07 17.33 -14.32
CA SER A 109 -23.37 15.95 -13.92
C SER A 109 -22.12 15.09 -13.98
N TYR A 110 -21.95 14.28 -12.94
CA TYR A 110 -20.88 13.29 -12.81
C TYR A 110 -21.50 11.93 -12.56
N GLU A 111 -20.85 10.91 -13.09
CA GLU A 111 -21.39 9.56 -13.14
C GLU A 111 -20.48 8.59 -12.41
N PHE A 112 -21.07 7.85 -11.47
CA PHE A 112 -20.40 6.79 -10.73
C PHE A 112 -21.05 5.47 -11.07
N ARG A 113 -20.23 4.44 -11.26
CA ARG A 113 -20.68 3.11 -11.67
C ARG A 113 -20.04 2.06 -10.79
N THR A 114 -20.73 0.94 -10.59
CA THR A 114 -20.13 -0.31 -10.10
C THR A 114 -20.78 -1.51 -10.76
N SER A 115 -20.05 -2.60 -10.91
CA SER A 115 -20.57 -3.85 -11.48
C SER A 115 -21.65 -4.47 -10.61
N THR A 116 -22.68 -5.07 -11.22
CA THR A 116 -23.64 -5.89 -10.47
C THR A 116 -23.14 -7.33 -10.23
N LYS A 117 -22.04 -7.73 -10.88
CA LYS A 117 -21.43 -9.06 -10.74
C LYS A 117 -20.51 -9.18 -9.55
N GLY A 118 -19.90 -8.09 -9.11
CA GLY A 118 -19.08 -8.06 -7.91
C GLY A 118 -19.93 -8.25 -6.65
N ASP A 119 -19.25 -8.44 -5.53
CA ASP A 119 -19.89 -8.47 -4.21
C ASP A 119 -19.95 -7.07 -3.57
N TYR A 120 -19.22 -6.10 -4.14
CA TYR A 120 -18.99 -4.79 -3.57
C TYR A 120 -18.85 -3.67 -4.59
N VAL A 121 -18.80 -2.43 -4.11
CA VAL A 121 -18.48 -1.26 -4.94
C VAL A 121 -17.02 -1.32 -5.41
N ASP A 122 -16.83 -1.24 -6.73
CA ASP A 122 -15.53 -1.21 -7.38
C ASP A 122 -14.89 0.18 -7.20
N LEU A 123 -13.96 0.36 -6.25
CA LEU A 123 -13.34 1.66 -6.04
C LEU A 123 -12.56 2.18 -7.26
N GLU A 124 -12.04 1.28 -8.10
CA GLU A 124 -11.36 1.61 -9.37
C GLU A 124 -12.27 2.37 -10.36
N THR A 125 -13.59 2.18 -10.29
CA THR A 125 -14.55 2.90 -11.13
C THR A 125 -15.07 4.18 -10.47
N VAL A 126 -14.88 4.33 -9.14
CA VAL A 126 -15.27 5.51 -8.38
C VAL A 126 -14.19 6.60 -8.44
N PHE A 127 -12.90 6.25 -8.30
CA PHE A 127 -11.82 7.23 -8.23
C PHE A 127 -11.71 8.17 -9.42
N PRO A 128 -11.78 7.70 -10.67
CA PRO A 128 -11.63 8.59 -11.82
C PRO A 128 -12.67 9.71 -11.82
N THR A 129 -13.89 9.44 -11.36
CA THR A 129 -14.95 10.44 -11.25
C THR A 129 -14.70 11.41 -10.09
N LEU A 130 -14.22 10.94 -8.93
CA LEU A 130 -13.82 11.83 -7.82
C LEU A 130 -12.66 12.77 -8.22
N GLU A 131 -11.68 12.25 -8.94
CA GLU A 131 -10.58 13.04 -9.49
C GLU A 131 -11.07 14.09 -10.50
N ALA A 132 -12.00 13.71 -11.39
CA ALA A 132 -12.61 14.63 -12.34
C ALA A 132 -13.35 15.79 -11.64
N ILE A 133 -14.19 15.48 -10.64
CA ILE A 133 -14.88 16.49 -9.83
C ILE A 133 -13.88 17.45 -9.19
N THR A 134 -12.82 16.91 -8.59
CA THR A 134 -11.82 17.72 -7.90
C THR A 134 -11.08 18.63 -8.87
N LYS A 135 -10.67 18.09 -10.03
CA LYS A 135 -10.02 18.85 -11.09
C LYS A 135 -10.90 19.99 -11.63
N ASP A 136 -12.20 19.73 -11.77
CA ASP A 136 -13.14 20.70 -12.33
C ASP A 136 -13.52 21.79 -11.32
N LEU A 137 -13.69 21.44 -10.04
CA LEU A 137 -14.26 22.34 -9.03
C LEU A 137 -13.23 22.92 -8.07
N THR A 138 -12.13 22.21 -7.80
CA THR A 138 -11.09 22.57 -6.83
C THR A 138 -9.70 22.08 -7.29
N PRO A 139 -9.16 22.57 -8.43
CA PRO A 139 -8.00 21.98 -9.11
C PRO A 139 -6.68 21.95 -8.32
N GLY A 140 -6.59 22.63 -7.17
CA GLY A 140 -5.44 22.56 -6.27
C GLY A 140 -5.52 21.46 -5.20
N PHE A 141 -6.59 20.67 -5.22
CA PHE A 141 -6.84 19.56 -4.29
C PHE A 141 -6.85 18.24 -5.03
N GLU A 142 -6.72 17.14 -4.28
CA GLU A 142 -6.79 15.78 -4.81
C GLU A 142 -7.35 14.81 -3.77
N TYR A 143 -7.89 13.71 -4.29
CA TYR A 143 -8.21 12.54 -3.50
C TYR A 143 -7.07 11.53 -3.57
N ASN A 144 -6.77 10.84 -2.47
CA ASN A 144 -5.72 9.84 -2.39
C ASN A 144 -6.04 8.78 -1.32
N PHE A 145 -5.20 7.75 -1.19
CA PHE A 145 -5.39 6.67 -0.23
C PHE A 145 -4.19 6.43 0.66
N SER A 146 -4.50 6.13 1.92
CA SER A 146 -3.58 5.52 2.88
C SER A 146 -4.15 4.17 3.29
N ASN A 147 -3.28 3.16 3.30
CA ASN A 147 -3.54 1.87 3.94
C ASN A 147 -2.44 1.65 5.00
N LEU A 148 -2.46 2.55 5.99
CA LEU A 148 -1.52 2.63 7.11
C LEU A 148 -1.26 1.27 7.77
N ASP A 149 -2.32 0.53 8.07
CA ASP A 149 -2.24 -0.70 8.86
C ASP A 149 -2.00 -1.94 7.99
N GLY A 150 -1.93 -1.77 6.65
CA GLY A 150 -1.82 -2.87 5.70
C GLY A 150 -2.97 -3.87 5.80
N GLY A 151 -4.11 -3.45 6.38
CA GLY A 151 -5.12 -4.34 6.93
C GLY A 151 -6.53 -3.96 6.51
N GLN A 152 -7.41 -3.85 7.50
CA GLN A 152 -8.86 -3.79 7.34
C GLN A 152 -9.39 -2.37 7.15
N ILE A 153 -8.60 -1.32 7.38
CA ILE A 153 -9.07 0.05 7.27
C ILE A 153 -8.28 0.81 6.21
N ALA A 154 -8.97 1.31 5.19
CA ALA A 154 -8.42 2.27 4.25
C ALA A 154 -8.89 3.69 4.60
N PHE A 155 -8.03 4.67 4.40
CA PHE A 155 -8.34 6.08 4.56
C PHE A 155 -8.38 6.75 3.19
N LEU A 156 -9.57 7.21 2.78
CA LEU A 156 -9.70 8.17 1.70
C LEU A 156 -9.23 9.53 2.22
N ILE A 157 -8.28 10.12 1.53
CA ILE A 157 -7.69 11.42 1.83
C ILE A 157 -8.25 12.45 0.86
N TYR A 158 -8.56 13.64 1.35
CA TYR A 158 -8.78 14.84 0.53
C TYR A 158 -7.93 15.98 1.08
N ALA A 159 -7.01 16.47 0.27
CA ALA A 159 -6.06 17.50 0.70
C ALA A 159 -5.64 18.38 -0.47
N ARG A 160 -5.03 19.53 -0.16
CA ARG A 160 -4.33 20.31 -1.18
C ARG A 160 -3.14 19.50 -1.68
N SER A 161 -2.96 19.36 -2.99
CA SER A 161 -1.91 18.51 -3.55
C SER A 161 -0.50 18.88 -3.05
N SER A 162 -0.22 20.18 -2.89
CA SER A 162 1.07 20.64 -2.33
C SER A 162 1.29 20.20 -0.88
N ASP A 163 0.22 20.24 -0.08
CA ASP A 163 0.28 19.95 1.34
C ASP A 163 0.42 18.45 1.55
N LEU A 164 -0.27 17.63 0.74
CA LEU A 164 -0.10 16.18 0.73
C LEU A 164 1.31 15.76 0.32
N VAL A 165 1.88 16.36 -0.73
CA VAL A 165 3.27 16.10 -1.13
C VAL A 165 4.25 16.41 0.00
N ASN A 166 4.08 17.55 0.68
CA ASN A 166 4.94 17.93 1.81
C ASN A 166 4.75 17.00 3.01
N ALA A 167 3.51 16.65 3.34
CA ALA A 167 3.18 15.71 4.40
C ALA A 167 3.84 14.34 4.17
N VAL A 168 3.70 13.80 2.96
CA VAL A 168 4.30 12.51 2.58
C VAL A 168 5.83 12.58 2.64
N ASN A 169 6.44 13.67 2.19
CA ASN A 169 7.89 13.88 2.32
C ASN A 169 8.37 13.93 3.77
N GLU A 170 7.51 14.28 4.71
CA GLU A 170 7.79 14.24 6.14
C GLU A 170 7.45 12.89 6.82
N GLY A 171 6.82 11.95 6.10
CA GLY A 171 6.54 10.60 6.58
C GLY A 171 5.06 10.27 6.76
N TYR A 172 4.12 11.12 6.32
CA TYR A 172 2.70 10.75 6.31
C TYR A 172 2.47 9.49 5.44
N PRO A 173 1.72 8.48 5.92
CA PRO A 173 1.69 7.15 5.31
C PRO A 173 0.74 7.06 4.11
N CYS A 174 0.98 7.87 3.09
CA CYS A 174 0.23 7.86 1.84
C CYS A 174 1.18 7.61 0.67
N SER A 175 0.88 6.60 -0.14
CA SER A 175 1.73 6.27 -1.28
C SER A 175 1.35 7.11 -2.50
N LEU A 176 2.08 8.22 -2.67
CA LEU A 176 2.02 8.99 -3.91
C LEU A 176 2.70 8.24 -5.06
N ASN A 177 2.32 8.54 -6.30
CA ASN A 177 2.97 7.95 -7.49
C ASN A 177 4.50 8.10 -7.50
N SER A 178 5.04 9.13 -6.84
CA SER A 178 6.48 9.33 -6.69
C SER A 178 7.19 8.25 -5.85
N GLY A 179 6.45 7.53 -5.00
CA GLY A 179 6.95 6.42 -4.18
C GLY A 179 6.84 5.07 -4.87
N LYS A 180 6.13 4.99 -6.00
CA LYS A 180 5.94 3.75 -6.75
C LYS A 180 7.21 3.39 -7.52
N TRP A 181 7.50 2.10 -7.49
CA TRP A 181 8.64 1.53 -8.19
C TRP A 181 8.27 1.21 -9.65
N ASP A 182 8.94 1.84 -10.63
CA ASP A 182 8.76 1.57 -12.06
C ASP A 182 9.82 0.54 -12.52
N TRP A 183 9.66 -0.70 -12.03
CA TRP A 183 10.57 -1.81 -12.31
C TRP A 183 10.34 -2.30 -13.74
N LYS A 184 11.39 -2.30 -14.56
CA LYS A 184 11.39 -3.07 -15.80
C LYS A 184 11.86 -4.48 -15.44
N ASP A 185 11.12 -5.53 -15.82
CA ASP A 185 11.34 -6.95 -15.48
C ASP A 185 12.69 -7.58 -15.97
N GLN A 186 13.77 -6.81 -15.98
CA GLN A 186 15.11 -7.24 -16.38
C GLN A 186 15.82 -8.04 -15.28
N TRP A 187 15.32 -7.99 -14.04
CA TRP A 187 15.74 -8.91 -12.99
C TRP A 187 14.81 -10.12 -12.94
N GLN A 188 15.39 -11.30 -13.09
CA GLN A 188 14.59 -12.53 -13.17
C GLN A 188 13.89 -12.81 -11.85
N TRP A 189 12.59 -13.13 -11.93
CA TRP A 189 11.85 -13.64 -10.78
C TRP A 189 12.57 -14.87 -10.19
N GLY A 190 12.72 -14.92 -8.87
CA GLY A 190 13.42 -16.02 -8.22
C GLY A 190 14.94 -15.88 -8.16
N LEU A 191 15.52 -14.80 -8.69
CA LEU A 191 16.97 -14.55 -8.64
C LEU A 191 17.34 -13.69 -7.44
N TYR A 192 17.71 -14.31 -6.34
CA TYR A 192 18.09 -13.62 -5.11
C TYR A 192 19.53 -13.12 -5.15
N SER A 193 19.82 -12.08 -4.36
CA SER A 193 21.17 -11.55 -4.19
C SER A 193 21.70 -11.93 -2.82
N ASN A 194 22.65 -12.86 -2.75
CA ASN A 194 23.32 -13.21 -1.50
C ASN A 194 24.56 -12.31 -1.35
N ILE A 195 24.62 -11.54 -0.28
CA ILE A 195 25.72 -10.62 0.01
C ILE A 195 26.44 -11.08 1.27
N GLU A 196 27.70 -11.48 1.13
CA GLU A 196 28.56 -11.81 2.26
C GLU A 196 29.26 -10.55 2.78
N LEU A 197 29.27 -10.36 4.10
CA LEU A 197 29.83 -9.17 4.74
C LEU A 197 30.87 -9.55 5.79
N LYS A 198 31.73 -8.59 6.17
CA LYS A 198 32.59 -8.76 7.35
C LYS A 198 31.77 -8.78 8.64
N GLU A 199 30.71 -7.98 8.68
CA GLU A 199 29.79 -7.79 9.80
C GLU A 199 28.44 -7.29 9.25
N ILE A 200 27.34 -7.67 9.90
CA ILE A 200 26.01 -7.17 9.54
C ILE A 200 25.89 -5.72 10.03
N PRO A 201 25.56 -4.75 9.16
CA PRO A 201 25.42 -3.37 9.57
C PRO A 201 24.23 -3.18 10.51
N ASP A 202 24.32 -2.19 11.40
CA ASP A 202 23.16 -1.78 12.18
C ASP A 202 22.07 -1.19 11.27
N LEU A 203 20.81 -1.38 11.63
CA LEU A 203 19.67 -1.05 10.76
C LEU A 203 19.50 0.46 10.58
N ALA A 204 19.91 1.29 11.56
CA ALA A 204 19.85 2.74 11.45
C ALA A 204 20.86 3.28 10.43
N GLY A 205 22.11 2.83 10.49
CA GLY A 205 23.14 3.13 9.50
C GLY A 205 22.80 2.58 8.12
N LEU A 206 22.24 1.38 8.06
CA LEU A 206 21.75 0.77 6.82
C LEU A 206 20.65 1.63 6.17
N ARG A 207 19.67 2.10 6.93
CA ARG A 207 18.61 3.00 6.44
C ARG A 207 19.16 4.28 5.81
N ILE A 208 20.16 4.90 6.44
CA ILE A 208 20.80 6.12 5.91
C ILE A 208 21.50 5.83 4.58
N ASN A 209 22.31 4.77 4.53
CA ASN A 209 23.03 4.40 3.32
C ASN A 209 22.10 3.90 2.21
N TYR A 210 20.99 3.24 2.55
CA TYR A 210 19.95 2.83 1.62
C TYR A 210 19.27 4.03 0.96
N HIS A 211 18.86 5.02 1.77
CA HIS A 211 18.34 6.29 1.27
C HIS A 211 19.37 6.99 0.35
N LYS A 212 20.64 7.03 0.75
CA LYS A 212 21.72 7.60 -0.08
C LYS A 212 21.86 6.87 -1.42
N THR A 213 21.81 5.54 -1.43
CA THR A 213 21.80 4.74 -2.66
C THR A 213 20.64 5.14 -3.57
N LEU A 214 19.41 5.22 -3.04
CA LEU A 214 18.24 5.62 -3.84
C LEU A 214 18.42 7.01 -4.43
N GLN A 215 18.90 7.98 -3.64
CA GLN A 215 19.17 9.35 -4.12
C GLN A 215 20.24 9.38 -5.23
N GLU A 216 21.32 8.63 -5.08
CA GLU A 216 22.36 8.55 -6.10
C GLU A 216 21.88 7.90 -7.39
N LEU A 217 21.14 6.80 -7.29
CA LEU A 217 20.54 6.13 -8.45
C LEU A 217 19.51 7.04 -9.11
N TYR A 218 18.69 7.73 -8.32
CA TYR A 218 17.73 8.70 -8.84
C TYR A 218 18.46 9.83 -9.58
N ASN A 219 19.50 10.43 -9.00
CA ASN A 219 20.25 11.52 -9.62
C ASN A 219 21.01 11.09 -10.88
N LYS A 220 21.42 9.82 -10.98
CA LYS A 220 22.00 9.23 -12.19
C LYS A 220 20.99 8.99 -13.32
N GLY A 221 19.69 9.11 -13.06
CA GLY A 221 18.64 8.97 -14.07
C GLY A 221 17.91 7.62 -14.08
N TYR A 222 18.12 6.75 -13.09
CA TYR A 222 17.47 5.43 -13.04
C TYR A 222 16.01 5.48 -12.56
N LYS A 223 15.17 4.51 -12.92
CA LYS A 223 13.75 4.44 -12.51
C LYS A 223 13.58 3.90 -11.08
N VAL A 224 14.29 4.50 -10.13
CA VAL A 224 14.10 4.24 -8.69
C VAL A 224 13.22 5.33 -8.05
N PRO A 225 12.50 5.04 -6.97
CA PRO A 225 11.73 6.03 -6.22
C PRO A 225 12.62 7.14 -5.63
N ASN A 226 12.10 8.37 -5.63
CA ASN A 226 12.75 9.53 -5.01
C ASN A 226 12.13 9.78 -3.63
N LEU A 227 12.60 9.03 -2.65
CA LEU A 227 12.06 9.05 -1.30
C LEU A 227 12.93 9.91 -0.39
N THR A 228 12.30 10.59 0.56
CA THR A 228 12.98 11.18 1.71
C THR A 228 13.25 10.09 2.76
N LEU A 229 14.24 10.32 3.62
CA LEU A 229 14.59 9.38 4.68
C LEU A 229 13.41 8.97 5.60
N PRO A 230 12.50 9.88 6.03
CA PRO A 230 11.33 9.53 6.84
C PRO A 230 10.42 8.48 6.20
N ARG A 231 10.36 8.41 4.86
CA ARG A 231 9.51 7.46 4.12
C ARG A 231 10.05 6.04 4.04
N ILE A 232 11.26 5.81 4.55
CA ILE A 232 11.93 4.51 4.51
C ILE A 232 12.06 4.01 5.93
N TYR A 233 11.45 2.88 6.22
CA TYR A 233 11.60 2.15 7.48
C TYR A 233 12.38 0.86 7.23
N ILE A 234 13.40 0.58 8.05
CA ILE A 234 14.18 -0.65 7.98
C ILE A 234 14.33 -1.22 9.40
N ASP A 235 13.76 -2.39 9.65
CA ASP A 235 13.83 -3.10 10.94
C ASP A 235 13.58 -4.60 10.74
N ASP A 236 13.52 -5.42 11.79
CA ASP A 236 13.16 -6.86 11.74
C ASP A 236 11.72 -7.12 12.21
N LEU A 237 10.78 -6.46 11.53
CA LEU A 237 9.36 -6.36 11.91
C LEU A 237 8.63 -7.69 11.94
N PHE A 238 8.76 -8.50 10.89
CA PHE A 238 7.96 -9.71 10.72
C PHE A 238 8.63 -10.94 11.30
N LYS A 239 9.97 -10.95 11.36
CA LYS A 239 10.74 -12.12 11.80
C LYS A 239 12.11 -11.67 12.29
N LYS A 240 12.60 -12.30 13.35
CA LYS A 240 14.00 -12.10 13.77
C LYS A 240 14.98 -12.51 12.70
N SER A 241 16.13 -11.83 12.65
CA SER A 241 17.18 -12.07 11.67
C SER A 241 16.73 -11.86 10.22
N THR A 242 15.85 -10.89 10.00
CA THR A 242 15.55 -10.35 8.67
C THR A 242 15.86 -8.86 8.64
N ILE A 243 15.88 -8.32 7.43
CA ILE A 243 15.85 -6.89 7.16
C ILE A 243 14.57 -6.65 6.38
N ASP A 244 13.57 -6.11 7.05
CA ASP A 244 12.29 -5.72 6.46
C ASP A 244 12.37 -4.24 6.08
N ILE A 245 12.16 -3.96 4.80
CA ILE A 245 12.11 -2.60 4.26
C ILE A 245 10.64 -2.26 4.05
N ILE A 246 10.14 -1.21 4.70
CA ILE A 246 8.79 -0.68 4.51
C ILE A 246 8.87 0.73 3.94
N ILE A 247 8.08 0.99 2.91
CA ILE A 247 8.03 2.28 2.20
C ILE A 247 6.68 2.93 2.43
N ASP A 248 6.66 4.26 2.53
CA ASP A 248 5.43 5.06 2.69
C ASP A 248 4.57 4.63 3.90
N GLY A 249 5.20 4.00 4.90
CA GLY A 249 4.51 3.46 6.06
C GLY A 249 3.53 2.32 5.76
N ASN A 250 3.56 1.72 4.56
CA ASN A 250 2.60 0.70 4.15
C ASN A 250 3.23 -0.71 4.09
N PRO A 251 2.78 -1.67 4.94
CA PRO A 251 3.26 -3.05 4.96
C PRO A 251 3.13 -3.81 3.63
N SER A 252 2.24 -3.38 2.72
CA SER A 252 2.10 -3.98 1.38
C SER A 252 3.22 -3.60 0.41
N THR A 253 4.01 -2.58 0.73
CA THR A 253 5.18 -2.13 -0.06
C THR A 253 6.48 -2.57 0.58
N THR A 254 6.53 -3.84 0.98
CA THR A 254 7.63 -4.37 1.78
C THR A 254 8.52 -5.35 1.03
N SER A 255 9.77 -5.45 1.50
CA SER A 255 10.71 -6.47 1.10
C SER A 255 11.38 -7.05 2.34
N SER A 256 11.32 -8.37 2.51
CA SER A 256 11.92 -9.09 3.63
C SER A 256 13.15 -9.87 3.18
N ASN A 257 14.27 -9.65 3.87
CA ASN A 257 15.58 -10.12 3.45
C ASN A 257 16.24 -10.93 4.56
N ASP A 258 16.49 -12.21 4.34
CA ASP A 258 16.98 -13.12 5.38
C ASP A 258 18.46 -12.87 5.73
N ILE A 259 18.79 -12.89 7.02
CA ILE A 259 20.16 -12.87 7.53
C ILE A 259 20.55 -14.29 7.96
N THR A 260 21.70 -14.79 7.52
CA THR A 260 22.28 -16.06 7.98
C THR A 260 23.77 -15.88 8.23
N GLY A 261 24.18 -15.85 9.50
CA GLY A 261 25.56 -15.54 9.88
C GLY A 261 25.93 -14.11 9.44
N LYS A 262 26.87 -13.99 8.52
CA LYS A 262 27.30 -12.71 7.93
C LYS A 262 26.79 -12.49 6.50
N GLN A 263 25.87 -13.34 6.07
CA GLN A 263 25.25 -13.25 4.77
C GLN A 263 23.86 -12.62 4.87
N ILE A 264 23.54 -11.74 3.94
CA ILE A 264 22.18 -11.23 3.72
C ILE A 264 21.69 -11.72 2.37
N ARG A 265 20.60 -12.49 2.35
CA ARG A 265 19.87 -12.87 1.14
C ARG A 265 18.82 -11.81 0.85
N CYS A 266 19.12 -10.95 -0.10
CA CYS A 266 18.20 -9.92 -0.53
C CYS A 266 17.17 -10.48 -1.52
N PHE A 267 15.91 -10.09 -1.34
CA PHE A 267 14.79 -10.50 -2.19
C PHE A 267 15.00 -10.04 -3.64
N TRP A 268 14.38 -10.72 -4.58
CA TRP A 268 14.58 -10.46 -6.02
C TRP A 268 13.78 -9.26 -6.55
N ASP A 269 13.06 -8.56 -5.68
CA ASP A 269 12.28 -7.38 -6.02
C ASP A 269 13.17 -6.12 -6.06
N GLY A 270 12.60 -5.00 -6.51
CA GLY A 270 13.35 -3.75 -6.64
C GLY A 270 14.00 -3.29 -5.33
N TRP A 271 13.26 -3.38 -4.22
CA TRP A 271 13.74 -2.96 -2.91
C TRP A 271 14.88 -3.83 -2.39
N GLY A 272 14.79 -5.15 -2.56
CA GLY A 272 15.85 -6.11 -2.18
C GLY A 272 17.09 -5.98 -3.06
N VAL A 273 16.93 -5.75 -4.37
CA VAL A 273 18.07 -5.49 -5.27
C VAL A 273 18.78 -4.18 -4.92
N ALA A 274 18.03 -3.13 -4.55
CA ALA A 274 18.62 -1.89 -4.03
C ALA A 274 19.31 -2.08 -2.67
N LEU A 275 18.84 -3.01 -1.84
CA LEU A 275 19.50 -3.36 -0.58
C LEU A 275 20.87 -3.99 -0.86
N ALA A 276 20.89 -5.00 -1.73
CA ALA A 276 22.14 -5.63 -2.16
C ALA A 276 23.12 -4.63 -2.79
N TYR A 277 22.63 -3.72 -3.64
CA TYR A 277 23.44 -2.63 -4.19
C TYR A 277 24.06 -1.77 -3.09
N THR A 278 23.27 -1.40 -2.08
CA THR A 278 23.72 -0.62 -0.92
C THR A 278 24.80 -1.35 -0.13
N LEU A 279 24.59 -2.65 0.16
CA LEU A 279 25.53 -3.48 0.91
C LEU A 279 26.88 -3.63 0.20
N ILE A 280 26.87 -3.81 -1.12
CA ILE A 280 28.09 -3.87 -1.93
C ILE A 280 28.82 -2.53 -1.92
N LYS A 281 28.09 -1.43 -2.13
CA LYS A 281 28.70 -0.11 -2.31
C LYS A 281 29.26 0.50 -1.02
N TYR A 282 28.57 0.30 0.10
CA TYR A 282 28.88 0.99 1.36
C TYR A 282 29.48 0.09 2.44
N TYR A 283 29.36 -1.22 2.30
CA TYR A 283 29.79 -2.19 3.31
C TYR A 283 30.73 -3.26 2.76
N ASP A 284 31.28 -3.05 1.56
CA ASP A 284 32.21 -3.96 0.87
C ASP A 284 31.68 -5.40 0.73
N GLY A 285 30.36 -5.53 0.58
CA GLY A 285 29.69 -6.82 0.44
C GLY A 285 30.16 -7.58 -0.80
N GLN A 286 30.37 -8.89 -0.65
CA GLN A 286 30.75 -9.79 -1.73
C GLN A 286 29.50 -10.49 -2.29
N PRO A 287 29.11 -10.21 -3.55
CA PRO A 287 27.86 -10.73 -4.08
C PRO A 287 27.97 -12.11 -4.71
N SER A 288 26.89 -12.87 -4.58
CA SER A 288 26.56 -14.00 -5.44
C SER A 288 25.06 -13.99 -5.75
N LEU A 289 24.66 -14.60 -6.86
CA LEU A 289 23.26 -14.69 -7.27
C LEU A 289 22.75 -16.11 -7.06
N TYR A 290 21.67 -16.26 -6.29
CA TYR A 290 21.03 -17.54 -6.08
C TYR A 290 19.76 -17.66 -6.93
N ASN A 291 19.73 -18.63 -7.85
CA ASN A 291 18.57 -18.89 -8.68
C ASN A 291 17.67 -19.93 -8.00
N LYS A 292 16.46 -19.52 -7.58
CA LYS A 292 15.49 -20.39 -6.91
C LYS A 292 15.07 -21.60 -7.74
N LYS A 293 14.93 -21.42 -9.06
CA LYS A 293 14.45 -22.46 -9.98
C LYS A 293 15.52 -23.52 -10.20
N GLU A 294 16.75 -23.08 -10.44
CA GLU A 294 17.89 -23.97 -10.71
C GLU A 294 18.58 -24.47 -9.44
N LYS A 295 18.29 -23.85 -8.29
CA LYS A 295 18.89 -24.13 -6.98
C LYS A 295 20.42 -24.07 -7.01
N ASN A 296 20.97 -23.14 -7.78
CA ASN A 296 22.41 -22.93 -7.92
C ASN A 296 22.79 -21.50 -7.49
N THR A 297 24.09 -21.33 -7.23
CA THR A 297 24.68 -20.03 -6.92
C THR A 297 25.67 -19.65 -8.01
N ILE A 298 25.56 -18.42 -8.51
CA ILE A 298 26.42 -17.85 -9.54
C ILE A 298 27.29 -16.78 -8.87
N ASN A 299 28.61 -16.99 -8.89
CA ASN A 299 29.55 -15.98 -8.42
C ASN A 299 29.55 -14.80 -9.38
N ILE A 300 29.56 -13.60 -8.82
CA ILE A 300 29.61 -12.35 -9.59
C ILE A 300 30.55 -11.38 -8.87
N SER A 301 31.31 -10.59 -9.62
CA SER A 301 32.11 -9.54 -9.00
C SER A 301 31.22 -8.40 -8.50
N GLN A 302 31.71 -7.60 -7.54
CA GLN A 302 31.02 -6.39 -7.09
C GLN A 302 30.65 -5.49 -8.27
N ALA A 303 31.61 -5.14 -9.12
CA ALA A 303 31.38 -4.31 -10.31
C ALA A 303 30.36 -4.95 -11.28
N GLY A 304 30.43 -6.28 -11.45
CA GLY A 304 29.48 -7.02 -12.30
C GLY A 304 28.05 -6.95 -11.77
N TYR A 305 27.88 -7.09 -10.45
CA TYR A 305 26.58 -6.97 -9.80
C TYR A 305 26.03 -5.55 -9.96
N LEU A 306 26.80 -4.53 -9.60
CA LEU A 306 26.34 -3.13 -9.66
C LEU A 306 25.87 -2.76 -11.07
N LYS A 307 26.62 -3.16 -12.12
CA LYS A 307 26.23 -2.95 -13.52
C LYS A 307 24.93 -3.69 -13.88
N LYS A 308 24.76 -4.93 -13.41
CA LYS A 308 23.55 -5.73 -13.65
C LYS A 308 22.32 -5.12 -12.96
N ALA A 309 22.48 -4.67 -11.72
CA ALA A 309 21.44 -3.99 -10.95
C ALA A 309 21.06 -2.65 -11.60
N GLU A 310 22.03 -1.84 -12.02
CA GLU A 310 21.78 -0.58 -12.75
C GLU A 310 21.02 -0.78 -14.06
N ALA A 311 21.34 -1.83 -14.82
CA ALA A 311 20.55 -2.20 -15.98
C ALA A 311 19.10 -2.53 -15.59
N ALA A 312 18.91 -3.30 -14.51
CA ALA A 312 17.59 -3.69 -14.03
C ALA A 312 16.74 -2.53 -13.51
N PHE A 313 17.35 -1.57 -12.82
CA PHE A 313 16.66 -0.33 -12.45
C PHE A 313 16.13 0.42 -13.69
N GLY A 314 16.83 0.32 -14.83
CA GLY A 314 16.44 0.95 -16.07
C GLY A 314 16.53 2.49 -16.02
N ASN A 315 16.58 3.12 -17.18
CA ASN A 315 16.68 4.58 -17.26
C ASN A 315 15.30 5.24 -17.40
N ARG A 316 15.14 6.43 -16.81
CA ARG A 316 13.98 7.32 -17.00
C ARG A 316 13.97 7.96 -18.40
N GLN A 317 15.07 7.88 -19.13
CA GLN A 317 15.26 8.32 -20.52
C GLN A 317 15.69 7.14 -21.39
#